data_AF-A0A7Y3PNE0-F1
#
_entry.id   AF-A0A7Y3PNE0-F1
#
_cell.length_a   1.000
_cell.length_b   1.000
_cell.length_c   1.000
_cell.angle_alpha   90.00
_cell.angle_beta   90.00
_cell.angle_gamma   90.00
#
_symmetry.space_group_name_H-M   'P 1'
#
loop_
_entity.id
_entity.type
_entity.pdbx_description
1 polymer ?
#
loop_
_entity_poly.entity_id
_entity_poly.type
_entity_poly.pdbx_seq_one_letter_code
_entity_poly.pdbx_strand_id
1 'polypeptide(L)'
;VTAPDPTDIDFPIECGPVKALVVKKASGDLDGDGRPETVAVVHCDAPMGTPPDGVYVLTQAADAKTPRVVATLVDPKDRITVKTLTVSDATVAADMVGYSSDSVPSCCPDVNTSAKWQWKDGAFVRSTPAGAHSV
;
A
#
# COMPACT_ATOMS: atom_id res chain seq x y z
N VAL A 1 -2.58 -4.77 21.99
CA VAL A 1 -2.72 -3.42 21.39
C VAL A 1 -3.49 -3.59 20.09
N THR A 2 -4.40 -2.67 19.75
CA THR A 2 -5.15 -2.73 18.48
C THR A 2 -4.38 -1.98 17.40
N ALA A 3 -4.43 -2.48 16.16
CA ALA A 3 -3.82 -1.80 15.03
C ALA A 3 -4.53 -0.45 14.74
N PRO A 4 -3.81 0.56 14.25
CA PRO A 4 -4.41 1.84 13.86
C PRO A 4 -5.59 1.72 12.89
N ASP A 5 -6.66 2.48 13.11
CA ASP A 5 -7.75 2.59 12.14
C ASP A 5 -7.39 3.63 11.06
N PRO A 6 -7.41 3.26 9.76
CA PRO A 6 -7.00 4.18 8.69
C PRO A 6 -8.11 5.16 8.24
N THR A 7 -9.32 5.14 8.78
CA THR A 7 -10.47 5.90 8.25
C THR A 7 -10.35 7.41 8.37
N ASP A 8 -9.68 7.91 9.40
CA ASP A 8 -9.57 9.35 9.70
C ASP A 8 -8.10 9.83 9.67
N ILE A 9 -7.33 9.29 8.72
CA ILE A 9 -5.91 9.58 8.55
C ILE A 9 -5.70 10.41 7.31
N ASP A 10 -4.90 11.47 7.46
CA ASP A 10 -4.41 12.26 6.34
C ASP A 10 -3.34 11.47 5.59
N PHE A 11 -3.76 10.82 4.51
CA PHE A 11 -2.85 10.15 3.59
C PHE A 11 -2.14 11.16 2.70
N PRO A 12 -0.85 10.97 2.38
CA PRO A 12 -0.10 11.84 1.48
C PRO A 12 -0.47 11.59 0.00
N ILE A 13 -1.76 11.66 -0.32
CA ILE A 13 -2.33 11.55 -1.67
C ILE A 13 -3.12 12.81 -2.01
N GLU A 14 -2.83 13.39 -3.17
CA GLU A 14 -3.48 14.61 -3.64
C GLU A 14 -4.71 14.27 -4.49
N CYS A 15 -5.89 14.26 -3.86
CA CYS A 15 -7.16 13.96 -4.54
C CYS A 15 -7.90 15.20 -5.07
N GLY A 16 -7.35 16.39 -4.88
CA GLY A 16 -8.01 17.64 -5.24
C GLY A 16 -9.35 17.76 -4.47
N PRO A 17 -10.49 17.96 -5.15
CA PRO A 17 -11.77 18.19 -4.48
C PRO A 17 -12.44 16.90 -3.94
N VAL A 18 -11.98 15.71 -4.33
CA VAL A 18 -12.57 14.45 -3.88
C VAL A 18 -11.80 13.88 -2.69
N LYS A 19 -12.43 12.95 -1.97
CA LYS A 19 -11.84 12.34 -0.78
C LYS A 19 -10.91 11.20 -1.15
N ALA A 20 -9.94 10.91 -0.29
CA ALA A 20 -9.22 9.65 -0.30
C ALA A 20 -10.09 8.55 0.34
N LEU A 21 -10.08 7.35 -0.24
CA LEU A 21 -10.81 6.18 0.24
C LEU A 21 -9.85 5.06 0.56
N VAL A 22 -9.99 4.46 1.73
CA VAL A 22 -9.34 3.20 2.07
C VAL A 22 -10.16 2.06 1.46
N VAL A 23 -9.58 1.33 0.51
CA VAL A 23 -10.28 0.24 -0.20
C VAL A 23 -9.84 -1.15 0.21
N LYS A 24 -8.64 -1.29 0.77
CA LYS A 24 -8.15 -2.53 1.38
C LYS A 24 -7.31 -2.17 2.59
N LYS A 25 -7.32 -3.04 3.59
CA LYS A 25 -6.40 -2.94 4.73
C LYS A 25 -5.98 -4.30 5.23
N ALA A 26 -4.78 -4.38 5.76
CA ALA A 26 -4.24 -5.51 6.49
C ALA A 26 -3.41 -4.99 7.67
N SER A 27 -3.27 -5.78 8.73
CA SER A 27 -2.55 -5.34 9.92
C SER A 27 -1.67 -6.47 10.46
N GLY A 28 -0.61 -6.10 11.15
CA GLY A 28 0.33 -7.01 11.79
C GLY A 28 1.49 -6.22 12.38
N ASP A 29 2.25 -6.85 13.27
CA ASP A 29 3.49 -6.27 13.81
C ASP A 29 4.56 -6.35 12.72
N LEU A 30 4.86 -5.21 12.09
CA LEU A 30 5.73 -5.14 10.91
C LEU A 30 7.17 -4.76 11.26
N ASP A 31 7.38 -4.07 12.38
CA ASP A 31 8.70 -3.66 12.84
C ASP A 31 9.23 -4.51 14.02
N GLY A 32 8.39 -5.36 14.61
CA GLY A 32 8.74 -6.29 15.68
C GLY A 32 8.72 -5.68 17.08
N ASP A 33 8.10 -4.51 17.27
CA ASP A 33 8.04 -3.84 18.57
C ASP A 33 6.92 -4.37 19.50
N GLY A 34 6.11 -5.32 19.01
CA GLY A 34 4.97 -5.90 19.72
C GLY A 34 3.66 -5.12 19.53
N ARG A 35 3.64 -4.09 18.69
CA ARG A 35 2.46 -3.31 18.31
C ARG A 35 2.19 -3.50 16.83
N PRO A 36 0.93 -3.75 16.45
CA PRO A 36 0.61 -3.93 15.04
C PRO A 36 0.52 -2.59 14.31
N GLU A 37 1.12 -2.53 13.13
CA GLU A 37 0.87 -1.53 12.09
C GLU A 37 -0.40 -1.87 11.30
N THR A 38 -0.91 -0.86 10.60
CA THR A 38 -1.92 -1.06 9.54
C THR A 38 -1.34 -0.66 8.20
N VAL A 39 -1.48 -1.53 7.21
CA VAL A 39 -1.23 -1.22 5.80
C VAL A 39 -2.56 -0.91 5.13
N ALA A 40 -2.67 0.26 4.52
CA ALA A 40 -3.88 0.72 3.84
C ALA A 40 -3.60 0.92 2.34
N VAL A 41 -4.47 0.35 1.50
CA VAL A 41 -4.56 0.71 0.07
C VAL A 41 -5.56 1.83 -0.06
N VAL A 42 -5.14 2.93 -0.65
CA VAL A 42 -5.90 4.17 -0.72
C VAL A 42 -5.89 4.71 -2.15
N HIS A 43 -7.04 5.12 -2.64
CA HIS A 43 -7.13 5.90 -3.88
C HIS A 43 -8.17 7.00 -3.75
N CYS A 44 -8.20 7.92 -4.71
CA CYS A 44 -9.18 9.01 -4.72
C CYS A 44 -10.57 8.49 -5.12
N ASP A 45 -11.62 9.07 -4.53
CA ASP A 45 -13.03 8.83 -4.87
C ASP A 45 -13.39 9.50 -6.20
N ALA A 46 -12.80 9.03 -7.29
CA ALA A 46 -13.09 9.56 -8.62
C ALA A 46 -14.27 8.80 -9.25
N PRO A 47 -15.26 9.52 -9.83
CA PRO A 47 -16.45 8.89 -10.41
C PRO A 47 -16.19 8.17 -11.73
N MET A 48 -15.00 8.35 -12.34
CA MET A 48 -14.66 7.82 -13.66
C MET A 48 -13.31 7.12 -13.64
N GLY A 49 -13.30 5.84 -14.03
CA GLY A 49 -12.12 4.98 -14.00
C GLY A 49 -11.77 4.47 -12.60
N THR A 50 -10.66 3.75 -12.49
CA THR A 50 -10.06 3.37 -11.20
C THR A 50 -8.79 4.19 -11.04
N PRO A 51 -8.78 5.20 -10.14
CA PRO A 51 -7.57 5.94 -9.86
C PRO A 51 -6.45 5.01 -9.38
N PRO A 52 -5.18 5.36 -9.64
CA PRO A 52 -4.06 4.63 -9.08
C PRO A 52 -4.14 4.53 -7.56
N ASP A 53 -3.73 3.37 -7.04
CA ASP A 53 -3.65 3.12 -5.62
C ASP A 53 -2.31 3.61 -5.06
N GLY A 54 -2.34 4.22 -3.88
CA GLY A 54 -1.22 4.32 -2.97
C GLY A 54 -1.30 3.25 -1.90
N VAL A 55 -0.15 2.78 -1.42
CA VAL A 55 -0.08 1.84 -0.28
C VAL A 55 0.71 2.49 0.84
N TYR A 56 0.06 2.67 1.99
CA TYR A 56 0.62 3.40 3.13
C TYR A 56 0.69 2.51 4.37
N VAL A 57 1.74 2.69 5.17
CA VAL A 57 1.88 2.03 6.48
C VAL A 57 1.62 3.04 7.58
N LEU A 58 0.75 2.69 8.50
CA LEU A 58 0.38 3.46 9.68
C LEU A 58 0.89 2.75 10.93
N THR A 59 1.43 3.54 11.86
CA THR A 59 1.73 3.08 13.22
C THR A 59 1.12 4.04 14.24
N GLN A 60 0.98 3.56 15.48
CA GLN A 60 0.62 4.37 16.63
C GLN A 60 1.49 3.99 17.83
N ALA A 61 2.41 4.89 18.17
CA ALA A 61 3.28 4.72 19.33
C ALA A 61 2.46 4.69 20.63
N ALA A 62 3.04 4.10 21.68
CA ALA A 62 2.38 3.86 22.97
C ALA A 62 1.74 5.10 23.61
N ASP A 63 2.41 6.24 23.47
CA ASP A 63 2.08 7.54 24.03
C ASP A 63 1.39 8.47 23.01
N ALA A 64 1.25 8.02 21.75
CA ALA A 64 0.61 8.80 20.70
C ALA A 64 -0.92 8.71 20.78
N LYS A 65 -1.58 9.87 20.72
CA LYS A 65 -3.05 9.98 20.70
C LYS A 65 -3.65 9.59 19.36
N THR A 66 -2.91 9.79 18.27
CA THR A 66 -3.36 9.57 16.90
C THR A 66 -2.33 8.74 16.14
N PRO A 67 -2.76 7.91 15.17
CA PRO A 67 -1.84 7.26 14.27
C PRO A 67 -1.18 8.26 13.32
N ARG A 68 -0.10 7.81 12.65
CA ARG A 68 0.54 8.55 11.57
C ARG A 68 1.01 7.61 10.46
N VAL A 69 1.12 8.13 9.25
CA VAL A 69 1.79 7.44 8.14
C VAL A 69 3.29 7.45 8.38
N VAL A 70 3.93 6.28 8.25
CA VAL A 70 5.39 6.10 8.40
C VAL A 70 6.08 5.61 7.15
N ALA A 71 5.35 5.06 6.18
CA ALA A 71 5.89 4.65 4.90
C ALA A 71 4.86 4.71 3.78
N THR A 72 5.37 4.93 2.56
CA THR A 72 4.64 4.76 1.31
C THR A 72 5.31 3.60 0.55
N LEU A 73 4.61 2.47 0.42
CA LEU A 73 5.11 1.25 -0.23
C LEU A 73 4.90 1.27 -1.75
N VAL A 74 3.82 1.95 -2.18
CA VAL A 74 3.46 2.21 -3.58
C VAL A 74 3.06 3.67 -3.68
N ASP A 75 3.70 4.42 -4.57
CA ASP A 75 3.33 5.81 -4.89
C ASP A 75 2.18 5.80 -5.91
N PRO A 76 1.07 6.51 -5.69
CA PRO A 76 -0.01 6.64 -6.69
C PRO A 76 0.48 7.06 -8.09
N LYS A 77 1.62 7.77 -8.20
CA LYS A 77 2.23 8.16 -9.48
C LYS A 77 2.73 6.98 -10.31
N ASP A 78 2.95 5.82 -9.69
CA ASP A 78 3.37 4.59 -10.39
C ASP A 78 2.24 3.99 -11.25
N ARG A 79 1.02 4.55 -11.19
CA ARG A 79 -0.16 4.10 -11.96
C ARG A 79 -0.47 2.62 -11.72
N ILE A 80 -0.32 2.18 -10.48
CA ILE A 80 -0.58 0.79 -10.07
C ILE A 80 -2.00 0.66 -9.51
N THR A 81 -2.64 -0.48 -9.74
CA THR A 81 -3.84 -0.92 -9.02
C THR A 81 -3.52 -2.19 -8.23
N VAL A 82 -3.78 -2.17 -6.94
CA VAL A 82 -3.57 -3.28 -6.00
C VAL A 82 -4.76 -4.24 -6.05
N LYS A 83 -4.50 -5.48 -6.43
CA LYS A 83 -5.49 -6.55 -6.49
C LYS A 83 -5.62 -7.28 -5.16
N THR A 84 -4.49 -7.61 -4.54
CA THR A 84 -4.44 -8.30 -3.25
C THR A 84 -3.53 -7.54 -2.28
N LEU A 85 -3.84 -7.62 -0.99
CA LEU A 85 -2.99 -7.13 0.08
C LEU A 85 -3.05 -8.12 1.24
N THR A 86 -1.90 -8.59 1.68
CA THR A 86 -1.78 -9.48 2.85
C THR A 86 -0.63 -9.04 3.75
N VAL A 87 -0.76 -9.36 5.04
CA VAL A 87 0.30 -9.24 6.03
C VAL A 87 0.45 -10.60 6.71
N SER A 88 1.67 -11.13 6.72
CA SER A 88 2.04 -12.39 7.37
C SER A 88 3.53 -12.37 7.71
N ASP A 89 3.91 -12.85 8.89
CA ASP A 89 5.32 -12.96 9.32
C ASP A 89 6.11 -11.65 9.09
N ALA A 90 5.61 -10.53 9.64
CA ALA A 90 6.16 -9.17 9.48
C ALA A 90 6.40 -8.73 8.01
N THR A 91 5.73 -9.38 7.06
CA THR A 91 5.88 -9.14 5.63
C THR A 91 4.57 -8.66 5.03
N VAL A 92 4.63 -7.53 4.33
CA VAL A 92 3.54 -7.05 3.49
C VAL A 92 3.70 -7.68 2.11
N ALA A 93 2.64 -8.26 1.55
CA ALA A 93 2.64 -8.77 0.19
C ALA A 93 1.45 -8.23 -0.60
N ALA A 94 1.66 -7.93 -1.89
CA ALA A 94 0.61 -7.44 -2.77
C ALA A 94 0.81 -7.96 -4.20
N ASP A 95 -0.31 -8.35 -4.83
CA ASP A 95 -0.41 -8.52 -6.28
C ASP A 95 -1.03 -7.27 -6.89
N MET A 96 -0.45 -6.84 -8.00
CA MET A 96 -0.66 -5.52 -8.56
C MET A 96 -0.70 -5.59 -10.09
N VAL A 97 -1.46 -4.69 -10.70
CA VAL A 97 -1.43 -4.45 -12.14
C VAL A 97 -0.97 -3.03 -12.42
N GLY A 98 -0.22 -2.85 -13.50
CA GLY A 98 0.31 -1.55 -13.93
C GLY A 98 0.56 -1.53 -15.43
N TYR A 99 1.42 -0.62 -15.87
CA TYR A 99 1.65 -0.33 -17.28
C TYR A 99 3.12 -0.55 -17.65
N SER A 100 3.37 -1.17 -18.79
CA SER A 100 4.74 -1.36 -19.32
C SER A 100 5.35 -0.06 -19.84
N SER A 101 4.51 0.88 -20.28
CA SER A 101 4.91 2.21 -20.74
C SER A 101 3.72 3.19 -20.75
N ASP A 102 4.00 4.48 -20.89
CA ASP A 102 2.96 5.52 -21.03
C ASP A 102 2.16 5.45 -22.33
N SER A 103 2.59 4.63 -23.29
CA SER A 103 1.86 4.40 -24.54
C SER A 103 0.67 3.46 -24.40
N VAL A 104 0.61 2.70 -23.29
CA VAL A 104 -0.47 1.76 -23.00
C VAL A 104 -1.73 2.54 -22.58
N PRO A 105 -2.90 2.30 -23.21
CA PRO A 105 -4.14 2.99 -22.85
C PRO A 105 -4.55 2.74 -21.39
N SER A 106 -5.04 3.78 -20.71
CA SER A 106 -5.45 3.71 -19.30
C SER A 106 -6.58 2.71 -18.99
N CYS A 107 -7.30 2.22 -19.99
CA CYS A 107 -8.30 1.15 -19.79
C CYS A 107 -7.66 -0.21 -19.46
N CYS A 108 -6.38 -0.35 -19.76
CA CYS A 108 -5.83 -1.63 -20.17
C CYS A 108 -4.40 -1.81 -19.61
N PRO A 109 -4.22 -1.84 -18.28
CA PRO A 109 -2.94 -2.20 -17.68
C PRO A 109 -2.48 -3.57 -18.17
N ASP A 110 -1.23 -3.68 -18.57
CA ASP A 110 -0.66 -4.84 -19.29
C ASP A 110 0.45 -5.57 -18.51
N VAL A 111 0.81 -5.05 -17.33
CA VAL A 111 1.85 -5.63 -16.48
C VAL A 111 1.23 -6.15 -15.19
N ASN A 112 1.50 -7.43 -14.88
CA ASN A 112 1.19 -8.02 -13.59
C ASN A 112 2.48 -8.11 -12.77
N THR A 113 2.46 -7.63 -11.53
CA THR A 113 3.60 -7.73 -10.62
C THR A 113 3.14 -8.18 -9.25
N SER A 114 4.02 -8.89 -8.56
CA SER A 114 3.88 -9.14 -7.12
C SER A 114 5.06 -8.49 -6.42
N ALA A 115 4.84 -7.98 -5.21
CA ALA A 115 5.90 -7.41 -4.39
C ALA A 115 5.72 -7.81 -2.93
N LYS A 116 6.85 -7.85 -2.23
CA LYS A 116 6.93 -8.02 -0.79
C LYS A 116 7.72 -6.87 -0.19
N TRP A 117 7.27 -6.38 0.96
CA TRP A 117 7.99 -5.40 1.75
C TRP A 117 8.22 -5.94 3.15
N GLN A 118 9.43 -5.73 3.66
CA GLN A 118 9.82 -6.07 5.03
C GLN A 118 10.56 -4.88 5.64
N TRP A 119 10.31 -4.64 6.91
CA TRP A 119 11.08 -3.66 7.66
C TRP A 119 12.52 -4.12 7.84
N LYS A 120 13.47 -3.27 7.48
CA LYS A 120 14.92 -3.47 7.68
C LYS A 120 15.54 -2.13 8.00
N ASP A 121 16.22 -2.05 9.14
CA ASP A 121 17.08 -0.92 9.51
C ASP A 121 16.43 0.47 9.35
N GLY A 122 15.16 0.61 9.74
CA GLY A 122 14.46 1.91 9.69
C GLY A 122 13.64 2.18 8.43
N ALA A 123 13.57 1.23 7.49
CA ALA A 123 12.78 1.39 6.26
C ALA A 123 12.14 0.08 5.78
N PHE A 124 11.05 0.20 5.03
CA PHE A 124 10.49 -0.94 4.29
C PHE A 124 11.27 -1.17 3.00
N VAL A 125 11.90 -2.35 2.89
CA VAL A 125 12.64 -2.76 1.69
C VAL A 125 11.74 -3.59 0.79
N ARG A 126 11.54 -3.13 -0.45
CA ARG A 126 10.79 -3.86 -1.47
C ARG A 126 11.64 -4.97 -2.06
N SER A 127 11.01 -6.12 -2.28
CA SER A 127 11.53 -7.23 -3.07
C SER A 127 10.45 -7.72 -4.01
N THR A 128 10.84 -8.11 -5.22
CA THR A 128 10.00 -8.90 -6.11
C THR A 128 10.20 -10.36 -5.74
N PRO A 129 9.13 -11.16 -5.54
CA PRO A 129 9.28 -12.61 -5.53
C PRO A 129 10.04 -13.02 -6.79
N ALA A 130 11.02 -13.92 -6.66
CA ALA A 130 11.66 -14.49 -7.83
C ALA A 130 10.54 -15.01 -8.73
N GLY A 131 10.45 -14.47 -9.96
CA GLY A 131 9.50 -14.97 -10.93
C GLY A 131 9.67 -16.47 -10.98
N ALA A 132 8.57 -17.21 -10.88
CA ALA A 132 8.61 -18.64 -11.16
C ALA A 132 9.07 -18.76 -12.62
N HIS A 133 10.38 -18.91 -12.82
CA HIS A 133 10.93 -19.35 -14.08
C HIS A 133 10.38 -20.76 -14.26
N SER A 134 9.28 -20.88 -15.01
CA SER A 134 8.87 -22.18 -15.54
C SER A 134 10.02 -22.69 -16.39
N VAL A 135 10.62 -23.79 -15.92
CA VAL A 135 11.54 -24.63 -16.70
C VAL A 135 10.72 -25.47 -17.68
#